data_AF-A0A5N8X205-F1
#
_entry.id   AF-A0A5N8X205-F1
#
_cell.length_a   1.000
_cell.length_b   1.000
_cell.length_c   1.000
_cell.angle_alpha   90.00
_cell.angle_beta   90.00
_cell.angle_gamma   90.00
#
_symmetry.space_group_name_H-M   'P 1'
#
loop_
_entity.id
_entity.type
_entity.pdbx_description
1 polymer ?
#
loop_
_entity_poly.entity_id
_entity_poly.type
_entity_poly.pdbx_seq_one_letter_code
_entity_poly.pdbx_strand_id
1 'polypeptide(L)' 'MVDDISHEGLPVLLREEGVSFQRVKTRKASRDPDHATRKARIEHLCAIADGEVIPEGVVVDPATSRSTS' A
#
# COMPACT_ATOMS: atom_id res chain seq x y z
N MET A 1 18.03 -16.51 5.84
CA MET A 1 18.35 -15.19 5.26
C MET A 1 17.79 -15.18 3.86
N VAL A 2 17.07 -14.14 3.46
CA VAL A 2 16.65 -13.98 2.06
C VAL A 2 17.85 -13.36 1.36
N ASP A 3 18.44 -14.05 0.39
CA ASP A 3 19.49 -13.47 -0.43
C ASP A 3 18.94 -12.23 -1.13
N ASP A 4 19.65 -11.11 -1.02
CA ASP A 4 19.24 -9.84 -1.59
C ASP A 4 19.40 -9.92 -3.11
N ILE A 5 18.35 -10.37 -3.79
CA ILE A 5 18.34 -10.46 -5.25
C ILE A 5 18.23 -9.03 -5.78
N SER A 6 19.37 -8.43 -6.08
CA SER A 6 19.44 -7.12 -6.71
C SER A 6 18.64 -7.09 -8.02
N HIS A 7 18.23 -5.89 -8.44
CA HIS A 7 17.57 -5.67 -9.73
C HIS A 7 18.37 -6.20 -10.93
N GLU A 8 19.69 -6.25 -10.81
CA GLU A 8 20.60 -6.74 -11.86
C GLU A 8 20.87 -8.24 -11.75
N GLY A 9 20.73 -8.85 -10.56
CA GLY A 9 20.89 -10.30 -10.35
C GLY A 9 19.64 -11.11 -10.72
N LEU A 10 18.45 -10.53 -10.55
CA LEU A 10 17.18 -11.20 -10.82
C LEU A 10 17.02 -11.68 -12.28
N PRO A 11 17.40 -10.91 -13.32
CA PRO A 11 17.31 -11.36 -14.70
C PRO A 11 18.22 -12.55 -15.03
N VAL A 12 19.34 -12.71 -14.32
CA VAL A 12 20.28 -13.83 -14.52
C VAL A 12 19.69 -15.11 -13.95
N LEU A 13 19.23 -15.07 -12.69
CA LEU A 13 18.63 -16.22 -12.01
C LEU A 13 17.39 -16.75 -12.75
N LEU A 14 16.55 -15.87 -13.29
CA LEU A 14 15.36 -16.28 -14.03
C LEU A 14 15.70 -16.98 -15.36
N ARG A 15 16.79 -16.57 -16.01
CA ARG A 15 17.26 -17.24 -17.24
C ARG A 15 17.75 -18.66 -16.96
N GLU A 16 18.42 -18.88 -15.82
CA GLU A 16 18.86 -20.21 -15.39
C GLU A 16 17.67 -21.16 -15.18
N GLU A 17 16.57 -20.64 -14.63
CA GLU A 17 15.31 -21.37 -14.41
C GLU A 17 14.41 -21.46 -15.67
N GLY A 18 14.87 -20.96 -16.82
CA GLY A 18 14.09 -20.96 -18.06
C GLY A 18 12.89 -20.00 -18.08
N VAL A 19 12.85 -19.04 -17.15
CA VAL A 19 11.77 -18.05 -17.00
C VAL A 19 12.19 -16.71 -17.60
N SER A 20 11.34 -16.11 -18.43
CA SER A 20 11.61 -14.77 -18.97
C SER A 20 11.24 -13.67 -17.97
N PHE A 21 12.17 -12.75 -17.66
CA PHE A 21 11.84 -11.55 -16.90
C PHE A 21 11.13 -10.52 -17.79
N GLN A 22 9.80 -10.44 -17.72
CA GLN A 22 9.04 -9.38 -18.37
C GLN A 22 8.88 -8.19 -17.43
N ARG A 23 9.42 -7.04 -17.82
CA ARG A 23 9.24 -5.79 -17.07
C ARG A 23 7.77 -5.36 -17.18
N VAL A 24 6.99 -5.62 -16.14
CA VAL A 24 5.61 -5.15 -16.02
C VAL A 24 5.62 -3.62 -15.87
N LYS A 25 5.54 -2.89 -16.98
CA LYS A 25 5.32 -1.44 -16.97
C LYS A 25 3.83 -1.15 -16.83
N THR A 26 3.29 -1.35 -15.63
CA THR A 26 1.91 -0.91 -15.35
C THR A 26 1.95 0.54 -14.90
N ARG A 27 1.99 1.46 -15.86
CA ARG A 27 1.42 2.79 -15.68
C ARG A 27 0.50 3.10 -16.85
N LYS A 28 -0.53 2.27 -17.00
CA LYS A 28 -1.73 2.70 -17.71
C LYS A 28 -2.58 3.43 -16.68
N ALA A 29 -3.00 4.65 -17.02
CA ALA A 29 -4.19 5.25 -16.45
C ALA A 29 -5.33 4.26 -16.69
N SER A 30 -5.54 3.39 -15.71
CA SER A 30 -6.64 2.44 -15.76
C SER A 30 -7.89 3.30 -15.73
N ARG A 31 -8.68 3.25 -16.80
CA ARG A 31 -10.00 3.89 -16.90
C ARG A 31 -11.04 3.02 -16.17
N ASP A 32 -10.59 2.40 -15.08
CA ASP A 32 -11.39 1.55 -14.22
C ASP A 32 -12.50 2.47 -13.64
N PRO A 33 -13.77 2.21 -13.95
CA PRO A 33 -14.88 3.03 -13.46
C PRO A 33 -14.90 3.08 -11.93
N ASP A 34 -14.30 2.09 -11.26
CA ASP A 34 -14.17 2.03 -9.80
C ASP A 34 -12.89 2.68 -9.27
N HIS A 35 -12.05 3.27 -10.13
CA HIS A 35 -10.85 3.98 -9.70
C HIS A 35 -11.19 5.15 -8.77
N ALA A 36 -12.25 5.91 -9.09
CA ALA A 36 -12.70 7.02 -8.26
C ALA A 36 -13.17 6.52 -6.89
N THR A 37 -13.97 5.45 -6.86
CA THR A 37 -14.46 4.82 -5.64
C THR A 37 -13.31 4.29 -4.77
N ARG A 38 -12.35 3.60 -5.37
CA ARG A 38 -11.19 3.05 -4.66
C ARG A 38 -10.29 4.16 -4.11
N LYS A 39 -10.07 5.22 -4.90
CA LYS A 39 -9.30 6.40 -4.50
C LYS A 39 -9.94 7.12 -3.32
N ALA A 40 -11.24 7.39 -3.39
CA ALA A 40 -11.98 8.04 -2.31
C ALA A 40 -11.90 7.24 -0.99
N ARG A 41 -12.02 5.90 -1.07
CA ARG A 41 -11.86 5.04 0.10
C ARG A 41 -10.47 5.11 0.70
N ILE A 42 -9.43 5.11 -0.14
CA ILE A 42 -8.03 5.21 0.33
C ILE A 42 -7.76 6.58 0.96
N GLU A 43 -8.20 7.67 0.32
CA GLU A 43 -8.06 9.03 0.85
C GLU A 43 -8.72 9.18 2.21
N HIS A 44 -9.92 8.63 2.39
CA HIS A 44 -10.61 8.62 3.68
C HIS A 44 -9.83 7.83 4.76
N LEU A 45 -9.26 6.67 4.41
CA LEU A 45 -8.44 5.89 5.34
C LEU A 45 -7.13 6.62 5.71
N CYS A 46 -6.53 7.37 4.78
CA CYS A 46 -5.38 8.22 5.08
C CYS A 46 -5.76 9.34 6.03
N ALA A 47 -6.88 10.03 5.80
CA ALA A 47 -7.37 11.07 6.72
C ALA A 47 -7.65 10.54 8.13
N ILE A 48 -8.10 9.29 8.28
CA ILE A 48 -8.22 8.63 9.58
C ILE A 48 -6.85 8.36 10.21
N ALA A 49 -5.87 7.88 9.43
CA ALA A 49 -4.52 7.60 9.92
C ALA A 49 -3.78 8.87 10.36
N ASP A 50 -4.02 9.99 9.68
CA ASP A 50 -3.48 11.31 10.00
C ASP A 50 -4.24 12.00 11.15
N GLY A 51 -5.35 11.41 11.61
CA GLY A 51 -6.18 11.95 12.69
C GLY A 51 -7.08 13.13 12.27
N GLU A 52 -7.20 13.41 10.98
CA GLU A 52 -8.06 14.45 10.42
C GLU A 52 -9.55 14.06 10.47
N VAL A 53 -9.83 12.75 10.48
CA VAL A 53 -11.19 12.19 10.55
C VAL A 53 -11.30 11.17 11.68
N ILE A 54 -12.30 11.30 12.54
CA ILE A 54 -12.62 10.29 13.56
C ILE A 54 -13.39 9.14 12.88
N PRO A 55 -12.92 7.89 12.97
CA PRO A 55 -13.61 6.77 12.36
C PRO A 55 -14.98 6.54 13.01
N GLU A 56 -16.01 6.45 12.18
CA GLU A 56 -17.40 6.22 12.57
C GLU A 56 -17.51 4.85 13.28
N GLY A 57 -17.45 4.81 14.61
CA GLY A 57 -17.51 3.58 15.39
C GLY A 57 -16.41 3.42 16.43
N VAL A 58 -15.40 4.29 16.46
CA VAL A 58 -14.57 4.43 17.66
C VAL A 58 -15.34 5.29 18.65
N VAL A 59 -16.04 4.64 19.57
CA VAL A 59 -16.39 5.28 20.85
C VAL A 59 -15.07 5.53 21.56
N VAL A 60 -14.50 6.71 21.37
CA VAL A 60 -13.41 7.20 22.21
C VAL A 60 -14.01 7.46 23.58
N ASP A 61 -13.92 6.47 24.48
CA ASP A 61 -14.22 6.70 25.90
C ASP A 61 -13.35 7.87 26.38
N PRO A 62 -13.93 8.96 26.95
CA PRO A 62 -13.19 10.16 27.35
C PRO A 62 -12.17 9.91 28.48
N ALA A 63 -12.09 8.68 29.00
CA ALA A 63 -11.14 8.26 30.03
C ALA A 63 -9.75 7.85 29.49
N THR A 64 -9.55 7.76 28.17
CA THR A 64 -8.22 7.38 27.61
C THR A 64 -7.27 8.57 27.47
N SER A 65 -7.55 9.70 28.13
CA SER A 65 -6.56 10.76 28.36
C SER A 65 -5.54 10.29 29.40
N ARG A 66 -4.73 9.29 29.03
CA ARG A 66 -3.59 8.85 29.82
C ARG A 66 -2.51 9.92 29.67
N SER A 67 -2.55 10.86 30.60
CA SER A 67 -1.44 11.65 31.13
C SER A 67 -0.07 11.18 30.61
N THR A 68 0.48 11.88 29.62
CA THR A 68 1.90 11.83 29.32
C THR A 68 2.60 12.79 30.28
N SER A 69 3.21 12.23 31.32
CA SER A 69 4.27 12.89 32.10
C SER A 69 5.57 12.95 31.30
#